data_AF-A0A258KYS4-F1
#
_entry.id   AF-A0A258KYS4-F1
#
_cell.length_a   1.000
_cell.length_b   1.000
_cell.length_c   1.000
_cell.angle_alpha   90.00
_cell.angle_beta   90.00
_cell.angle_gamma   90.00
#
_symmetry.space_group_name_H-M   'P 1'
#
loop_
_entity.id
_entity.type
_entity.pdbx_description
1 polymer ?
#
loop_
_entity_poly.entity_id
_entity_poly.type
_entity_poly.pdbx_seq_one_letter_code
_entity_poly.pdbx_strand_id
1 'polypeptide(L)'
;AFFRLLEQFDASGRNAIFAFPEGPKNAPDSYGGKLEQPGVFDALVQEVLTSLQRQKILKKKQLPLANDLAITLAGHSGAYRVISKIIVHANIKEVFLFDALYGGNEHFMKWVAASEKHRLINIYTKDGGTRENSLLVAKELKNKWNLNPVLVDEKDLTNLHLFNHRILFIDSHQQHNEVITYQNNLERYLKIRI
;
A
#
# COMPACT_ATOMS: atom_id res chain seq x y z
N ALA A 1 -7.71 -9.36 -17.72
CA ALA A 1 -8.89 -9.13 -16.84
C ALA A 1 -8.82 -7.71 -16.28
N PHE A 2 -9.95 -7.04 -16.05
CA PHE A 2 -9.96 -5.73 -15.36
C PHE A 2 -9.76 -5.93 -13.85
N PHE A 3 -8.99 -5.05 -13.19
CA PHE A 3 -8.69 -5.18 -11.75
C PHE A 3 -9.91 -4.97 -10.82
N ARG A 4 -10.98 -4.34 -11.32
CA ARG A 4 -12.23 -4.06 -10.57
C ARG A 4 -11.99 -3.37 -9.22
N LEU A 5 -11.05 -2.41 -9.18
CA LEU A 5 -10.60 -1.78 -7.93
C LEU A 5 -11.72 -0.99 -7.24
N LEU A 6 -12.60 -0.35 -8.02
CA LEU A 6 -13.72 0.42 -7.47
C LEU A 6 -14.75 -0.52 -6.82
N GLU A 7 -15.05 -1.65 -7.46
CA GLU A 7 -15.95 -2.67 -6.94
C GLU A 7 -15.37 -3.33 -5.68
N GLN A 8 -14.07 -3.64 -5.68
CA GLN A 8 -13.38 -4.16 -4.49
C GLN A 8 -13.38 -3.14 -3.34
N PHE A 9 -13.19 -1.85 -3.65
CA PHE A 9 -13.24 -0.78 -2.65
C PHE A 9 -14.65 -0.63 -2.07
N ASP A 10 -15.69 -0.58 -2.90
CA ASP A 10 -17.08 -0.49 -2.48
C ASP A 10 -17.49 -1.70 -1.62
N ALA A 11 -17.16 -2.91 -2.06
CA ALA A 11 -17.43 -4.16 -1.34
C ALA A 11 -16.71 -4.26 0.01
N SER A 12 -15.60 -3.52 0.20
CA SER A 12 -14.90 -3.48 1.49
C SER A 12 -15.74 -2.82 2.60
N GLY A 13 -16.74 -2.00 2.24
CA GLY A 13 -17.57 -1.23 3.16
C GLY A 13 -16.82 -0.11 3.89
N ARG A 14 -15.58 0.20 3.49
CA ARG A 14 -14.75 1.20 4.16
C ARG A 14 -15.25 2.60 3.81
N ASN A 15 -15.64 3.36 4.83
CA ASN A 15 -16.00 4.77 4.67
C ASN A 15 -14.73 5.64 4.50
N ALA A 16 -14.19 5.65 3.28
CA ALA A 16 -12.97 6.36 2.92
C ALA A 16 -13.10 7.02 1.54
N ILE A 17 -12.13 7.87 1.22
CA ILE A 17 -11.98 8.44 -0.13
C ILE A 17 -11.01 7.53 -0.89
N PHE A 18 -11.44 7.00 -2.02
CA PHE A 18 -10.57 6.32 -2.96
C PHE A 18 -10.01 7.33 -3.97
N ALA A 19 -8.68 7.44 -4.04
CA ALA A 19 -7.99 8.31 -4.97
C ALA A 19 -7.00 7.48 -5.79
N PHE A 20 -7.02 7.67 -7.12
CA PHE A 20 -6.10 7.02 -8.05
C PHE A 20 -5.33 8.12 -8.81
N PRO A 21 -4.22 8.62 -8.24
CA PRO A 21 -3.47 9.70 -8.86
C PRO A 21 -2.76 9.22 -10.13
N GLU A 22 -2.78 10.04 -11.17
CA GLU A 22 -2.03 9.77 -12.39
C GLU A 22 -0.53 9.98 -12.14
N GLY A 23 0.29 9.02 -12.57
CA GLY A 23 1.76 9.15 -12.58
C GLY A 23 2.26 10.01 -13.75
N PRO A 24 3.58 10.14 -13.92
CA PRO A 24 4.13 10.87 -15.06
C PRO A 24 3.74 10.21 -16.38
N LYS A 25 3.25 11.03 -17.31
CA LYS A 25 2.91 10.59 -18.67
C LYS A 25 4.16 10.07 -19.38
N ASN A 26 4.07 8.88 -19.97
CA ASN A 26 5.13 8.23 -20.74
C ASN A 26 6.46 8.06 -19.98
N ALA A 27 6.41 7.80 -18.67
CA ALA A 27 7.60 7.42 -17.93
C ALA A 27 8.19 6.12 -18.53
N PRO A 28 9.50 6.09 -18.87
CA PRO A 28 10.14 4.89 -19.38
C PRO A 28 10.42 3.84 -18.28
N ASP A 29 10.21 4.22 -17.02
CA ASP A 29 10.49 3.44 -15.82
C ASP A 29 9.39 3.65 -14.76
N SER A 30 9.61 3.13 -13.55
CA SER A 30 8.68 3.28 -12.42
C SER A 30 8.74 4.64 -11.72
N TYR A 31 9.32 5.67 -12.35
CA TYR A 31 9.46 6.99 -11.74
C TYR A 31 8.11 7.62 -11.39
N GLY A 32 7.95 8.02 -10.12
CA GLY A 32 6.72 8.62 -9.59
C GLY A 32 6.58 10.12 -9.85
N GLY A 33 7.50 10.74 -10.59
CA GLY A 33 7.44 12.18 -10.86
C GLY A 33 7.68 13.02 -9.61
N LYS A 34 6.93 14.13 -9.52
CA LYS A 34 7.01 15.04 -8.37
C LYS A 34 6.59 14.39 -7.06
N LEU A 35 5.81 13.29 -7.08
CA LEU A 35 5.40 12.58 -5.86
C LEU A 35 6.59 11.95 -5.11
N GLU A 36 7.74 11.79 -5.75
CA GLU A 36 8.96 11.36 -5.06
C GLU A 36 9.62 12.47 -4.24
N GLN A 37 9.19 13.73 -4.38
CA GLN A 37 9.76 14.87 -3.66
C GLN A 37 9.06 15.10 -2.31
N PRO A 38 9.80 15.54 -1.27
CA PRO A 38 9.21 15.87 0.04
C PRO A 38 8.06 16.88 -0.08
N GLY A 39 6.98 16.65 0.68
CA GLY A 39 5.82 17.55 0.77
C GLY A 39 4.86 17.54 -0.43
N VAL A 40 5.23 16.98 -1.58
CA VAL A 40 4.35 16.96 -2.77
C VAL A 40 3.16 16.02 -2.58
N PHE A 41 3.36 14.87 -1.94
CA PHE A 41 2.25 13.97 -1.63
C PHE A 41 1.23 14.65 -0.70
N ASP A 42 1.69 15.34 0.34
CA ASP A 42 0.79 16.06 1.26
C ASP A 42 0.03 17.19 0.53
N ALA A 43 0.70 17.89 -0.39
CA ALA A 43 0.06 18.90 -1.24
C ALA A 43 -1.04 18.27 -2.13
N LEU A 44 -0.79 17.11 -2.74
CA LEU A 44 -1.80 16.37 -3.50
C LEU A 44 -3.00 15.99 -2.62
N VAL A 45 -2.76 15.47 -1.40
CA VAL A 45 -3.84 15.13 -0.46
C VAL A 45 -4.69 16.36 -0.13
N GLN A 46 -4.05 17.50 0.13
CA GLN A 46 -4.76 18.77 0.39
C GLN A 46 -5.57 19.25 -0.81
N GLU A 47 -5.05 19.11 -2.03
CA GLU A 47 -5.76 19.44 -3.26
C GLU A 47 -7.01 18.58 -3.45
N VAL A 48 -6.91 17.26 -3.20
CA VAL A 48 -8.06 16.34 -3.24
C VAL A 48 -9.13 16.77 -2.24
N LEU A 49 -8.77 17.01 -0.97
CA LEU A 49 -9.72 17.44 0.06
C LEU A 49 -10.40 18.77 -0.32
N THR A 50 -9.63 19.73 -0.82
CA THR A 50 -10.12 21.05 -1.26
C THR A 50 -11.07 20.90 -2.45
N SER A 51 -10.76 20.02 -3.40
CA SER A 51 -11.65 19.72 -4.53
C SER A 51 -12.98 19.13 -4.07
N LEU A 52 -12.94 18.14 -3.16
CA LEU A 52 -14.15 17.51 -2.62
C LEU A 52 -14.99 18.49 -1.77
N GLN A 53 -14.36 19.42 -1.07
CA GLN A 53 -15.06 20.49 -0.34
C GLN A 53 -15.76 21.45 -1.30
N ARG A 54 -15.08 21.91 -2.36
CA ARG A 54 -15.66 22.78 -3.41
C ARG A 54 -16.85 22.12 -4.10
N GLN A 55 -16.78 20.80 -4.32
CA GLN A 55 -17.87 20.00 -4.88
C GLN A 55 -18.98 19.68 -3.87
N LYS A 56 -18.87 20.17 -2.62
CA LYS A 56 -19.83 19.94 -1.53
C LYS A 56 -20.01 18.47 -1.14
N ILE A 57 -19.06 17.61 -1.52
CA ILE A 57 -18.99 16.21 -1.06
C ILE A 57 -18.53 16.18 0.39
N LEU A 58 -17.47 16.93 0.72
CA LEU A 58 -17.05 17.15 2.10
C LEU A 58 -17.69 18.43 2.65
N LYS A 59 -18.50 18.28 3.70
CA LYS A 59 -19.23 19.41 4.34
C LYS A 59 -18.50 20.03 5.53
N LYS A 60 -17.27 19.59 5.83
CA LYS A 60 -16.47 20.14 6.93
C LYS A 60 -16.08 21.58 6.63
N LYS A 61 -16.21 22.48 7.62
CA LYS A 61 -15.77 23.88 7.50
C LYS A 61 -14.25 23.99 7.45
N GLN A 62 -13.56 23.22 8.30
CA GLN A 62 -12.11 23.13 8.33
C GLN A 62 -11.67 21.76 7.82
N LEU A 63 -10.78 21.75 6.83
CA LEU A 63 -10.20 20.52 6.30
C LEU A 63 -9.05 20.04 7.20
N PRO A 64 -8.91 18.72 7.41
CA PRO A 64 -7.76 18.17 8.13
C PRO A 64 -6.47 18.33 7.32
N LEU A 65 -5.32 18.41 8.00
CA LEU A 65 -4.03 18.35 7.32
C LEU A 65 -3.74 16.91 6.87
N ALA A 66 -2.86 16.74 5.88
CA ALA A 66 -2.51 15.41 5.36
C ALA A 66 -1.95 14.52 6.49
N ASN A 67 -1.17 15.12 7.39
CA ASN A 67 -0.60 14.44 8.55
C ASN A 67 -1.62 14.01 9.61
N ASP A 68 -2.83 14.57 9.61
CA ASP A 68 -3.90 14.16 10.53
C ASP A 68 -4.72 12.99 9.99
N LEU A 69 -4.50 12.59 8.73
CA LEU A 69 -5.26 11.53 8.09
C LEU A 69 -4.64 10.15 8.30
N ALA A 70 -5.51 9.14 8.36
CA ALA A 70 -5.14 7.74 8.25
C ALA A 70 -5.07 7.35 6.77
N ILE A 71 -3.87 7.37 6.21
CA ILE A 71 -3.65 7.11 4.77
C ILE A 71 -3.17 5.67 4.55
N THR A 72 -3.79 5.00 3.58
CA THR A 72 -3.35 3.70 3.03
C THR A 72 -2.82 3.91 1.62
N LEU A 73 -1.63 3.42 1.33
CA LEU A 73 -1.09 3.37 -0.02
C LEU A 73 -1.15 1.93 -0.54
N ALA A 74 -1.76 1.74 -1.70
CA ALA A 74 -1.79 0.46 -2.39
C ALA A 74 -1.11 0.61 -3.75
N GLY A 75 -0.28 -0.36 -4.13
CA GLY A 75 0.48 -0.29 -5.36
C GLY A 75 0.75 -1.65 -5.95
N HIS A 76 0.72 -1.73 -7.29
CA HIS A 76 1.07 -2.90 -8.08
C HIS A 76 2.32 -2.62 -8.91
N SER A 77 3.13 -3.66 -9.14
CA SER A 77 4.30 -3.59 -10.02
C SER A 77 5.21 -2.41 -9.67
N GLY A 78 5.46 -1.47 -10.60
CA GLY A 78 6.32 -0.30 -10.41
C GLY A 78 5.94 0.67 -9.27
N ALA A 79 4.72 0.57 -8.71
CA ALA A 79 4.26 1.48 -7.67
C ALA A 79 5.12 1.47 -6.38
N TYR A 80 5.88 0.40 -6.12
CA TYR A 80 6.78 0.33 -4.96
C TYR A 80 7.73 1.52 -4.88
N ARG A 81 8.19 2.01 -6.03
CA ARG A 81 9.20 3.06 -6.09
C ARG A 81 8.64 4.35 -5.50
N VAL A 82 7.53 4.85 -6.06
CA VAL A 82 6.91 6.09 -5.58
C VAL A 82 6.42 5.95 -4.13
N ILE A 83 5.84 4.79 -3.76
CA ILE A 83 5.42 4.54 -2.38
C ILE A 83 6.62 4.60 -1.43
N SER A 84 7.76 3.97 -1.81
CA SER A 84 8.98 4.00 -1.00
C SER A 84 9.51 5.41 -0.77
N LYS A 85 9.22 6.37 -1.66
CA LYS A 85 9.61 7.78 -1.48
C LYS A 85 8.61 8.54 -0.62
N ILE A 86 7.30 8.29 -0.81
CA ILE A 86 6.24 8.94 -0.04
C ILE A 86 6.35 8.61 1.46
N ILE A 87 6.51 7.33 1.81
CA ILE A 87 6.50 6.87 3.21
C ILE A 87 7.65 7.44 4.07
N VAL A 88 8.68 8.00 3.44
CA VAL A 88 9.80 8.66 4.15
C VAL A 88 9.40 10.01 4.73
N HIS A 89 8.42 10.68 4.12
CA HIS A 89 8.10 12.07 4.43
C HIS A 89 6.65 12.31 4.85
N ALA A 90 5.72 11.40 4.51
CA ALA A 90 4.29 11.56 4.78
C ALA A 90 3.79 10.61 5.89
N ASN A 91 2.72 11.00 6.58
CA ASN A 91 2.05 10.14 7.57
C ASN A 91 1.24 9.02 6.91
N ILE A 92 1.88 7.88 6.64
CA ILE A 92 1.25 6.70 6.05
C ILE A 92 1.00 5.63 7.12
N LYS A 93 -0.22 5.12 7.22
CA LYS A 93 -0.61 4.08 8.19
C LYS A 93 -0.50 2.67 7.64
N GLU A 94 -0.75 2.49 6.36
CA GLU A 94 -0.77 1.17 5.71
C GLU A 94 -0.14 1.23 4.34
N VAL A 95 0.57 0.16 3.99
CA VAL A 95 1.08 -0.08 2.65
C VAL A 95 0.67 -1.48 2.21
N PHE A 96 0.01 -1.58 1.06
CA PHE A 96 -0.29 -2.82 0.37
C PHE A 96 0.50 -2.88 -0.93
N LEU A 97 1.41 -3.86 -1.03
CA LEU A 97 2.21 -4.11 -2.21
C LEU A 97 1.67 -5.37 -2.90
N PHE A 98 1.13 -5.19 -4.09
CA PHE A 98 0.63 -6.25 -4.96
C PHE A 98 1.73 -6.61 -5.96
N ASP A 99 2.51 -7.63 -5.63
CA ASP A 99 3.65 -8.12 -6.41
C ASP A 99 4.54 -6.97 -6.93
N ALA A 100 4.87 -6.06 -6.00
CA ALA A 100 5.48 -4.77 -6.32
C ALA A 100 6.87 -4.58 -5.69
N LEU A 101 7.25 -5.34 -4.66
CA LEU A 101 8.46 -5.08 -3.88
C LEU A 101 9.75 -5.44 -4.62
N TYR A 102 10.11 -4.69 -5.66
CA TYR A 102 11.36 -4.82 -6.42
C TYR A 102 12.56 -4.13 -5.74
N GLY A 103 12.31 -3.19 -4.82
CA GLY A 103 13.35 -2.42 -4.14
C GLY A 103 12.81 -1.40 -3.14
N GLY A 104 13.62 -0.38 -2.81
CA GLY A 104 13.25 0.61 -1.78
C GLY A 104 13.19 0.03 -0.36
N ASN A 105 13.79 -1.15 -0.17
CA ASN A 105 13.70 -1.99 1.03
C ASN A 105 13.96 -1.22 2.32
N GLU A 106 15.03 -0.42 2.36
CA GLU A 106 15.41 0.34 3.55
C GLU A 106 14.31 1.32 3.98
N HIS A 107 13.62 1.97 3.04
CA HIS A 107 12.53 2.87 3.35
C HIS A 107 11.33 2.12 3.95
N PHE A 108 10.92 1.00 3.33
CA PHE A 108 9.83 0.17 3.85
C PHE A 108 10.14 -0.38 5.24
N MET A 109 11.37 -0.89 5.44
CA MET A 109 11.79 -1.45 6.72
C MET A 109 11.87 -0.38 7.81
N LYS A 110 12.52 0.77 7.53
CA LYS A 110 12.55 1.91 8.46
C LYS A 110 11.15 2.38 8.82
N TRP A 111 10.29 2.54 7.82
CA TRP A 111 8.92 2.99 8.02
C TRP A 111 8.14 2.01 8.91
N VAL A 112 8.11 0.72 8.60
CA VAL A 112 7.32 -0.25 9.38
C VAL A 112 7.88 -0.49 10.79
N ALA A 113 9.19 -0.29 10.98
CA ALA A 113 9.85 -0.35 12.28
C ALA A 113 9.61 0.89 13.15
N ALA A 114 9.35 2.04 12.55
CA ALA A 114 9.16 3.31 13.27
C ALA A 114 7.88 3.34 14.13
N SER A 115 6.91 2.44 13.89
CA SER A 115 5.69 2.40 14.68
C SER A 115 4.99 1.04 14.65
N GLU A 116 4.52 0.57 15.80
CA GLU A 116 3.62 -0.58 15.92
C GLU A 116 2.24 -0.34 15.27
N LYS A 117 1.91 0.90 14.93
CA LYS A 117 0.66 1.25 14.21
C LYS A 117 0.80 1.11 12.69
N HIS A 118 2.02 0.99 12.17
CA HIS A 118 2.26 0.81 10.74
C HIS A 118 2.03 -0.64 10.32
N ARG A 119 1.29 -0.80 9.22
CA ARG A 119 0.92 -2.11 8.66
C ARG A 119 1.42 -2.27 7.24
N LEU A 120 2.20 -3.32 7.00
CA LEU A 120 2.70 -3.71 5.69
C LEU A 120 2.08 -5.05 5.29
N ILE A 121 1.41 -5.09 4.15
CA ILE A 121 1.02 -6.32 3.49
C ILE A 121 1.71 -6.36 2.14
N ASN A 122 2.55 -7.38 1.94
CA ASN A 122 3.24 -7.62 0.68
C ASN A 122 2.85 -9.00 0.17
N ILE A 123 2.08 -9.04 -0.92
CA ILE A 123 1.82 -10.27 -1.67
C ILE A 123 2.80 -10.32 -2.84
N TYR A 124 3.47 -11.44 -3.05
CA TYR A 124 4.48 -11.61 -4.09
C TYR A 124 4.25 -12.92 -4.84
N THR A 125 4.69 -12.97 -6.10
CA THR A 125 4.59 -14.19 -6.92
C THR A 125 5.98 -14.73 -7.23
N LYS A 126 6.05 -16.00 -7.63
CA LYS A 126 7.30 -16.62 -8.09
C LYS A 126 7.84 -15.94 -9.35
N ASP A 127 6.96 -15.62 -10.31
CA ASP A 127 7.35 -15.22 -11.66
C ASP A 127 7.33 -13.70 -11.88
N GLY A 128 6.75 -12.92 -10.96
CA GLY A 128 6.68 -11.46 -11.03
C GLY A 128 7.96 -10.72 -10.64
N GLY A 129 9.02 -11.46 -10.29
CA GLY A 129 10.35 -10.90 -10.01
C GLY A 129 10.52 -10.27 -8.62
N THR A 130 9.54 -10.40 -7.72
CA THR A 130 9.61 -9.81 -6.37
C THR A 130 9.87 -10.82 -5.25
N ARG A 131 9.80 -12.14 -5.52
CA ARG A 131 9.91 -13.21 -4.51
C ARG A 131 11.19 -13.14 -3.69
N GLU A 132 12.35 -13.16 -4.36
CA GLU A 132 13.65 -13.18 -3.67
C GLU A 132 13.82 -11.94 -2.79
N ASN A 133 13.45 -10.77 -3.33
CA ASN A 133 13.52 -9.52 -2.59
C ASN A 133 12.52 -9.48 -1.41
N SER A 134 11.31 -10.02 -1.58
CA SER A 134 10.31 -10.12 -0.52
C SER A 134 10.79 -11.00 0.64
N LEU A 135 11.38 -12.15 0.33
CA LEU A 135 11.96 -13.06 1.32
C LEU A 135 13.19 -12.42 2.01
N LEU A 136 14.01 -11.69 1.27
CA LEU A 136 15.12 -10.92 1.82
C LEU A 136 14.62 -9.87 2.82
N VAL A 137 13.65 -9.04 2.45
CA VAL A 137 13.09 -8.00 3.33
C VAL A 137 12.46 -8.62 4.59
N ALA A 138 11.71 -9.71 4.45
CA ALA A 138 11.14 -10.39 5.62
C ALA A 138 12.25 -10.92 6.56
N LYS A 139 13.32 -11.52 6.01
CA LYS A 139 14.48 -11.96 6.79
C LYS A 139 15.18 -10.80 7.48
N GLU A 140 15.34 -9.67 6.81
CA GLU A 140 16.00 -8.49 7.37
C GLU A 140 15.17 -7.81 8.45
N LEU A 141 13.84 -7.70 8.28
CA LEU A 141 12.93 -7.24 9.32
C LEU A 141 13.07 -8.07 10.60
N LYS A 142 13.19 -9.40 10.46
CA LYS A 142 13.44 -10.29 11.59
C LYS A 142 14.83 -10.08 12.21
N ASN A 143 15.87 -10.17 11.41
CA ASN A 143 17.24 -10.27 11.92
C ASN A 143 17.86 -8.92 12.30
N LYS A 144 17.56 -7.86 11.57
CA LYS A 144 18.15 -6.52 11.77
C LYS A 144 17.26 -5.62 12.61
N TRP A 145 15.94 -5.76 12.49
CA TRP A 145 14.97 -4.88 13.16
C TRP A 145 14.25 -5.53 14.34
N ASN A 146 14.50 -6.82 14.61
CA ASN A 146 13.85 -7.59 15.67
C ASN A 146 12.30 -7.55 15.59
N LEU A 147 11.77 -7.56 14.37
CA LEU A 147 10.34 -7.60 14.10
C LEU A 147 9.89 -9.02 13.73
N ASN A 148 8.59 -9.28 13.81
CA ASN A 148 8.02 -10.61 13.53
C ASN A 148 7.15 -10.60 12.26
N PRO A 149 7.74 -10.54 11.05
CA PRO A 149 6.97 -10.70 9.82
C PRO A 149 6.41 -12.12 9.74
N VAL A 150 5.14 -12.23 9.35
CA VAL A 150 4.48 -13.51 9.10
C VAL A 150 4.55 -13.82 7.62
N LEU A 151 5.17 -14.95 7.28
CA LEU A 151 5.19 -15.50 5.94
C LEU A 151 4.09 -16.55 5.83
N VAL A 152 3.24 -16.45 4.82
CA VAL A 152 2.10 -17.37 4.63
C VAL A 152 1.87 -17.63 3.15
N ASP A 153 1.53 -18.85 2.79
CA ASP A 153 1.05 -19.18 1.44
C ASP A 153 -0.35 -18.58 1.27
N GLU A 154 -0.65 -17.95 0.14
CA GLU A 154 -1.94 -17.31 -0.11
C GLU A 154 -3.12 -18.27 0.06
N LYS A 155 -2.95 -19.57 -0.23
CA LYS A 155 -4.00 -20.59 -0.02
C LYS A 155 -4.37 -20.78 1.45
N ASP A 156 -3.42 -20.49 2.35
CA ASP A 156 -3.55 -20.64 3.81
C ASP A 156 -3.81 -19.30 4.50
N LEU A 157 -3.95 -18.20 3.73
CA LEU A 157 -4.23 -16.87 4.26
C LEU A 157 -5.67 -16.79 4.80
N THR A 158 -5.80 -16.47 6.08
CA THR A 158 -7.08 -16.32 6.77
C THR A 158 -7.33 -14.87 7.19
N ASN A 159 -8.58 -14.57 7.53
CA ASN A 159 -8.94 -13.27 8.10
C ASN A 159 -8.26 -13.00 9.46
N LEU A 160 -7.96 -14.06 10.22
CA LEU A 160 -7.21 -13.92 11.47
C LEU A 160 -5.77 -13.48 11.24
N HIS A 161 -5.13 -13.95 10.16
CA HIS A 161 -3.80 -13.45 9.80
C HIS A 161 -3.85 -11.95 9.51
N LEU A 162 -4.81 -11.53 8.67
CA LEU A 162 -5.00 -10.13 8.30
C LEU A 162 -5.32 -9.25 9.52
N PHE A 163 -6.07 -9.77 10.50
CA PHE A 163 -6.45 -9.03 11.70
C PHE A 163 -5.31 -8.93 12.74
N ASN A 164 -4.60 -10.03 13.01
CA ASN A 164 -3.64 -10.11 14.11
C ASN A 164 -2.22 -9.66 13.73
N HIS A 165 -1.88 -9.62 12.44
CA HIS A 165 -0.52 -9.35 12.00
C HIS A 165 -0.43 -8.07 11.20
N ARG A 166 0.41 -7.15 11.68
CA ARG A 166 0.68 -5.89 10.98
C ARG A 166 1.75 -6.02 9.88
N ILE A 167 2.54 -7.09 9.85
CA ILE A 167 3.58 -7.32 8.84
C ILE A 167 3.35 -8.69 8.21
N LEU A 168 2.82 -8.72 7.00
CA LEU A 168 2.46 -9.93 6.27
C LEU A 168 3.20 -10.00 4.93
N PHE A 169 3.77 -11.18 4.67
CA PHE A 169 4.43 -11.56 3.44
C PHE A 169 3.71 -12.79 2.89
N ILE A 170 2.98 -12.62 1.78
CA ILE A 170 2.06 -13.60 1.24
C ILE A 170 2.64 -14.16 -0.06
N ASP A 171 2.99 -15.46 -0.08
CA ASP A 171 3.45 -16.16 -1.28
C ASP A 171 2.24 -16.57 -2.12
N SER A 172 2.07 -15.96 -3.29
CA SER A 172 0.97 -16.21 -4.20
C SER A 172 1.41 -17.09 -5.37
N HIS A 173 0.58 -18.08 -5.69
CA HIS A 173 0.72 -18.93 -6.87
C HIS A 173 0.05 -18.34 -8.12
N GLN A 174 -0.47 -17.12 -8.00
CA GLN A 174 -1.08 -16.41 -9.12
C GLN A 174 -0.02 -15.78 -10.02
N GLN A 175 -0.47 -15.38 -11.20
CA GLN A 175 0.32 -14.58 -12.12
C GLN A 175 0.39 -13.11 -11.64
N HIS A 176 1.36 -12.36 -12.16
CA HIS A 176 1.72 -11.03 -11.69
C HIS A 176 0.54 -10.04 -11.60
N ASN A 177 -0.41 -10.09 -12.54
CA ASN A 177 -1.57 -9.19 -12.57
C ASN A 177 -2.74 -9.72 -11.72
N GLU A 178 -2.78 -11.03 -11.53
CA GLU A 178 -3.87 -11.77 -10.96
C GLU A 178 -3.90 -11.61 -9.44
N VAL A 179 -2.77 -11.31 -8.78
CA VAL A 179 -2.69 -11.09 -7.31
C VAL A 179 -3.65 -10.03 -6.76
N ILE A 180 -4.07 -9.07 -7.59
CA ILE A 180 -5.05 -8.04 -7.18
C ILE A 180 -6.48 -8.58 -7.25
N THR A 181 -6.76 -9.39 -8.27
CA THR A 181 -8.12 -9.83 -8.60
C THR A 181 -8.47 -11.17 -7.97
N TYR A 182 -7.48 -12.02 -7.77
CA TYR A 182 -7.63 -13.28 -7.07
C TYR A 182 -8.07 -13.01 -5.64
N GLN A 183 -9.17 -13.66 -5.24
CA GLN A 183 -9.86 -13.46 -3.97
C GLN A 183 -10.24 -12.00 -3.62
N ASN A 184 -10.28 -11.08 -4.59
CA ASN A 184 -10.51 -9.65 -4.33
C ASN A 184 -9.61 -9.10 -3.19
N ASN A 185 -8.29 -9.29 -3.30
CA ASN A 185 -7.39 -9.02 -2.19
C ASN A 185 -7.43 -7.57 -1.68
N LEU A 186 -7.71 -6.56 -2.53
CA LEU A 186 -7.88 -5.18 -2.04
C LEU A 186 -9.09 -5.07 -1.10
N GLU A 187 -10.22 -5.66 -1.46
CA GLU A 187 -11.43 -5.73 -0.63
C GLU A 187 -11.10 -6.35 0.74
N ARG A 188 -10.47 -7.53 0.72
CA ARG A 188 -10.12 -8.29 1.93
C ARG A 188 -9.22 -7.49 2.88
N TYR A 189 -8.18 -6.85 2.34
CA TYR A 189 -7.20 -6.12 3.15
C TYR A 189 -7.79 -4.84 3.75
N LEU A 190 -8.68 -4.16 3.01
CA LEU A 190 -9.36 -2.95 3.49
C LEU A 190 -10.44 -3.25 4.54
N LYS A 191 -11.20 -4.34 4.35
CA LYS A 191 -12.30 -4.76 5.23
C LYS A 191 -11.81 -5.17 6.62
N ILE A 192 -10.62 -5.78 6.67
CA ILE A 192 -10.05 -6.32 7.91
C ILE A 192 -9.09 -5.28 8.50
N ARG A 193 -9.67 -4.23 9.08
CA ARG A 193 -9.06 -3.34 10.07
C ARG A 193 -10.15 -2.53 10.79
N ILE A 194 -10.01 -2.39 12.11
CA ILE A 194 -10.82 -1.49 12.96
C ILE A 194 -10.05 -0.19 13.17
#